data_AF-A0A7X6VWX4-F1
#
_entry.id   AF-A0A7X6VWX4-F1
#
_cell.length_a   1.000
_cell.length_b   1.000
_cell.length_c   1.000
_cell.angle_alpha   90.00
_cell.angle_beta   90.00
_cell.angle_gamma   90.00
#
_symmetry.space_group_name_H-M   'P 1'
#
loop_
_entity.id
_entity.type
_entity.pdbx_description
1 polymer ?
#
loop_
_entity_poly.entity_id
_entity_poly.type
_entity_poly.pdbx_seq_one_letter_code
_entity_poly.pdbx_strand_id
1 'polypeptide(L)'
;QNHGGLQQVFETGFQNGSSVKSSLAYFHKIFFEMPGERTRKHVANVEKNASAKRLNMFLRWMVRSDNRGVDFGLWRGIPVSELMLPLDVHTGNTARKLGLLKRRQNDWKAVEEVMEMLRRFAPDDPVKYDFALFGLGVFEKF
;
A
#
# COMPACT_ATOMS: atom_id res chain seq x y z
N GLN A 1 -14.25 12.11 19.22
CA GLN A 1 -12.94 12.66 19.60
C GLN A 1 -12.01 11.54 20.09
N ASN A 2 -11.98 10.39 19.41
CA ASN A 2 -11.19 9.25 19.86
C ASN A 2 -10.09 8.98 18.82
N HIS A 3 -8.92 8.53 19.25
CA HIS A 3 -7.79 8.05 18.42
C HIS A 3 -6.91 9.08 17.67
N GLY A 4 -7.11 10.39 17.84
CA GLY A 4 -6.15 11.39 17.33
C GLY A 4 -6.09 11.56 15.80
N GLY A 5 -7.09 11.06 15.07
CA GLY A 5 -7.19 11.17 13.61
C GLY A 5 -6.49 10.03 12.86
N LEU A 6 -6.57 10.07 11.52
CA LEU A 6 -6.04 8.99 10.67
C LEU A 6 -4.53 8.79 10.84
N GLN A 7 -3.74 9.87 10.88
CA GLN A 7 -2.30 9.78 11.04
C GLN A 7 -1.92 8.96 12.28
N GLN A 8 -2.47 9.34 13.43
CA GLN A 8 -2.19 8.66 14.69
C GLN A 8 -2.59 7.18 14.64
N VAL A 9 -3.74 6.85 14.04
CA VAL A 9 -4.20 5.46 13.90
C VAL A 9 -3.22 4.63 13.05
N PHE A 10 -2.81 5.13 11.88
CA PHE A 10 -1.88 4.41 11.01
C PHE A 10 -0.48 4.28 11.65
N GLU A 11 0.05 5.35 12.26
CA GLU A 11 1.35 5.34 12.92
C GLU A 11 1.37 4.40 14.14
N THR A 12 0.30 4.40 14.95
CA THR A 12 0.16 3.47 16.09
C THR A 12 0.10 2.02 15.60
N GLY A 13 -0.69 1.76 14.55
CA GLY A 13 -0.78 0.44 13.95
C GLY A 13 0.56 -0.04 13.40
N PHE A 14 1.36 0.87 12.83
CA PHE A 14 2.72 0.57 12.37
C PHE A 14 3.64 0.27 13.55
N GLN A 15 3.64 1.07 14.61
CA GLN A 15 4.48 0.85 15.80
C GLN A 15 4.22 -0.51 16.47
N ASN A 16 2.98 -1.00 16.42
CA ASN A 16 2.61 -2.29 17.01
C ASN A 16 3.21 -3.51 16.31
N GLY A 17 3.57 -3.41 15.01
CA GLY A 17 4.00 -4.56 14.21
C GLY A 17 5.05 -4.26 13.15
N SER A 18 5.68 -3.09 13.23
CA SER A 18 6.76 -2.59 12.36
C SER A 18 6.53 -2.85 10.87
N SER A 19 5.28 -2.73 10.40
CA SER A 19 4.94 -3.00 9.00
C SER A 19 3.65 -2.29 8.59
N VAL A 20 3.54 -1.91 7.31
CA VAL A 20 2.29 -1.35 6.77
C VAL A 20 1.12 -2.35 6.84
N LYS A 21 1.38 -3.67 6.81
CA LYS A 21 0.35 -4.69 7.02
C LYS A 21 -0.31 -4.54 8.40
N SER A 22 0.50 -4.41 9.45
CA SER A 22 0.01 -4.22 10.82
C SER A 22 -0.74 -2.89 10.97
N SER A 23 -0.25 -1.84 10.31
CA SER A 23 -0.90 -0.53 10.23
C SER A 23 -2.31 -0.61 9.62
N LEU A 24 -2.45 -1.29 8.48
CA LEU A 24 -3.73 -1.48 7.79
C LEU A 24 -4.70 -2.36 8.57
N ALA A 25 -4.22 -3.44 9.20
CA ALA A 25 -5.03 -4.29 10.05
C ALA A 25 -5.57 -3.54 11.28
N TYR A 26 -4.70 -2.76 11.93
CA TYR A 26 -5.10 -1.90 13.06
C TYR A 26 -6.10 -0.82 12.63
N PHE A 27 -5.84 -0.14 11.50
CA PHE A 27 -6.80 0.81 10.93
C PHE A 27 -8.16 0.16 10.67
N HIS A 28 -8.20 -1.02 10.04
CA HIS A 28 -9.45 -1.73 9.79
C HIS A 28 -10.19 -2.09 11.09
N LYS A 29 -9.46 -2.48 12.14
CA LYS A 29 -10.05 -2.74 13.48
C LYS A 29 -10.69 -1.49 14.06
N ILE A 30 -9.98 -0.36 14.08
CA ILE A 30 -10.49 0.90 14.65
C ILE A 30 -11.64 1.47 13.80
N PHE A 31 -11.51 1.43 12.47
CA PHE A 31 -12.52 1.97 11.56
C PHE A 31 -13.89 1.29 11.72
N PHE A 32 -13.93 0.02 12.13
CA PHE A 32 -15.15 -0.73 12.38
C PHE A 32 -15.33 -1.13 13.86
N GLU A 33 -14.83 -0.30 14.78
CA GLU A 33 -15.11 -0.45 16.21
C GLU A 33 -16.60 -0.23 16.53
N MET A 34 -17.26 0.62 15.73
CA MET A 34 -18.70 0.83 15.79
C MET A 34 -19.46 -0.21 14.95
N PRO A 35 -20.67 -0.63 15.35
CA PRO A 35 -21.50 -1.55 14.57
C PRO A 35 -21.80 -1.01 13.16
N GLY A 36 -21.68 -1.86 12.13
CA GLY A 36 -21.83 -1.41 10.74
C GLY A 36 -21.53 -2.48 9.69
N GLU A 37 -22.19 -3.63 9.77
CA GLU A 37 -21.84 -4.80 8.95
C GLU A 37 -21.92 -4.54 7.42
N ARG A 38 -22.87 -3.68 7.00
CA ARG A 38 -23.04 -3.32 5.58
C ARG A 38 -21.87 -2.52 5.02
N THR A 39 -21.13 -1.78 5.85
CA THR A 39 -20.03 -0.91 5.42
C THR A 39 -18.68 -1.63 5.37
N ARG A 40 -18.55 -2.79 6.04
CA ARG A 40 -17.30 -3.56 6.13
C ARG A 40 -16.69 -3.92 4.78
N LYS A 41 -17.51 -4.12 3.75
CA LYS A 41 -17.05 -4.48 2.39
C LYS A 41 -16.36 -3.34 1.64
N HIS A 42 -16.46 -2.10 2.11
CA HIS A 42 -15.94 -0.91 1.39
C HIS A 42 -14.50 -0.56 1.79
N VAL A 43 -14.00 -1.08 2.90
CA VAL A 43 -12.62 -0.90 3.34
C VAL A 43 -11.91 -2.25 3.24
N ALA A 44 -10.78 -2.26 2.55
CA ALA A 44 -10.01 -3.48 2.33
C ALA A 44 -9.49 -4.04 3.66
N ASN A 45 -9.58 -5.36 3.84
CA ASN A 45 -9.00 -6.07 4.97
C ASN A 45 -7.82 -6.93 4.51
N VAL A 46 -6.60 -6.53 4.89
CA VAL A 46 -5.36 -7.26 4.56
C VAL A 46 -5.24 -8.60 5.27
N GLU A 47 -5.88 -8.78 6.43
CA GLU A 47 -5.96 -10.07 7.13
C GLU A 47 -6.80 -11.09 6.35
N LYS A 48 -7.73 -10.60 5.50
CA LYS A 48 -8.47 -11.40 4.52
C LYS A 48 -7.78 -11.44 3.15
N ASN A 49 -6.48 -11.17 3.09
CA ASN A 49 -5.65 -11.11 1.88
C ASN A 49 -6.05 -10.05 0.83
N ALA A 50 -6.83 -9.02 1.16
CA ALA A 50 -7.07 -7.95 0.19
C ALA A 50 -5.75 -7.23 -0.15
N SER A 51 -5.50 -6.93 -1.44
CA SER A 51 -4.30 -6.18 -1.86
C SER A 51 -4.24 -4.75 -1.34
N ALA A 52 -5.38 -4.23 -0.86
CA ALA A 52 -5.53 -2.91 -0.27
C ALA A 52 -5.02 -1.74 -1.14
N LYS A 53 -5.07 -1.88 -2.47
CA LYS A 53 -4.61 -0.87 -3.46
C LYS A 53 -4.86 0.58 -3.04
N ARG A 54 -6.12 0.92 -2.71
CA ARG A 54 -6.52 2.30 -2.37
C ARG A 54 -5.89 2.80 -1.08
N LEU A 55 -5.75 1.94 -0.06
CA LEU A 55 -5.11 2.31 1.19
C LEU A 55 -3.59 2.44 1.02
N ASN A 56 -2.98 1.57 0.20
CA ASN A 56 -1.58 1.69 -0.17
C ASN A 56 -1.30 3.01 -0.94
N MET A 57 -2.17 3.39 -1.89
CA MET A 57 -2.09 4.71 -2.56
C MET A 57 -2.18 5.86 -1.56
N PHE A 58 -3.15 5.77 -0.65
CA PHE A 58 -3.35 6.81 0.36
C PHE A 58 -2.12 6.95 1.26
N LEU A 59 -1.57 5.85 1.78
CA LEU A 59 -0.35 5.88 2.57
C LEU A 59 0.84 6.40 1.78
N ARG A 60 0.96 6.03 0.49
CA ARG A 60 1.99 6.58 -0.39
C ARG A 60 1.91 8.10 -0.46
N TRP A 61 0.73 8.68 -0.72
CA TRP A 61 0.55 10.14 -0.76
C TRP A 61 0.85 10.81 0.58
N MET A 62 0.44 10.21 1.69
CA MET A 62 0.60 10.83 3.00
C MET A 62 2.04 10.74 3.53
N VAL A 63 2.77 9.67 3.24
CA VAL A 63 4.10 9.38 3.84
C VAL A 63 5.25 9.74 2.90
N ARG A 64 5.16 9.37 1.63
CA ARG A 64 6.20 9.68 0.64
C ARG A 64 6.13 11.16 0.30
N SER A 65 7.29 11.76 0.06
CA SER A 65 7.40 13.13 -0.45
C SER A 65 8.05 13.05 -1.82
N ASP A 66 7.48 13.74 -2.81
CA ASP A 66 8.12 13.89 -4.13
C ASP A 66 8.35 15.37 -4.48
N ASN A 67 9.06 15.60 -5.58
CA ASN A 67 9.33 16.94 -6.11
C ASN A 67 8.35 17.36 -7.23
N ARG A 68 7.25 16.64 -7.41
CA ARG A 68 6.26 16.85 -8.48
C ARG A 68 4.88 17.23 -7.93
N GLY A 69 4.71 17.22 -6.62
CA GLY A 69 3.48 17.61 -5.93
C GLY A 69 2.40 16.52 -5.91
N VAL A 70 2.73 15.26 -6.21
CA VAL A 70 1.76 14.16 -6.15
C VAL A 70 1.73 13.53 -4.77
N ASP A 71 2.90 13.22 -4.20
CA ASP A 71 3.03 12.69 -2.85
C ASP A 71 3.27 13.84 -1.85
N PHE A 72 2.33 14.03 -0.91
CA PHE A 72 2.29 15.17 0.02
C PHE A 72 3.36 15.13 1.11
N GLY A 73 3.73 13.94 1.59
CA GLY A 73 4.79 13.76 2.60
C GLY A 73 4.50 14.39 3.96
N LEU A 74 3.23 14.45 4.35
CA LEU A 74 2.76 15.06 5.60
C LEU A 74 3.05 14.20 6.84
N TRP A 75 3.10 12.88 6.68
CA TRP A 75 3.25 11.92 7.78
C TRP A 75 4.68 11.41 7.86
N ARG A 76 5.23 11.35 9.08
CA ARG A 76 6.65 11.01 9.32
C ARG A 76 6.84 9.79 10.22
N GLY A 77 5.78 9.24 10.82
CA GLY A 77 5.87 8.08 11.71
C GLY A 77 5.92 6.72 11.00
N ILE A 78 5.88 6.68 9.67
CA ILE A 78 6.04 5.47 8.86
C ILE A 78 7.21 5.70 7.89
N PRO A 79 8.20 4.80 7.80
CA PRO A 79 9.30 4.94 6.84
C PRO A 79 8.83 4.74 5.40
N VAL A 80 9.41 5.47 4.45
CA VAL A 80 9.10 5.32 3.01
C VAL A 80 9.46 3.90 2.50
N SER A 81 10.52 3.30 3.05
CA SER A 81 10.97 1.93 2.76
C SER A 81 9.94 0.85 3.09
N GLU A 82 9.00 1.17 4.00
CA GLU A 82 7.96 0.27 4.47
C GLU A 82 6.66 0.38 3.68
N LEU A 83 6.53 1.41 2.83
CA LEU A 83 5.36 1.57 1.97
C LEU A 83 5.19 0.38 1.04
N MET A 84 3.94 0.10 0.69
CA MET A 84 3.55 -1.06 -0.11
C MET A 84 3.01 -0.60 -1.46
N LEU A 85 3.33 -1.34 -2.52
CA LEU A 85 2.87 -1.02 -3.87
C LEU A 85 1.33 -1.01 -3.92
N PRO A 86 0.70 0.01 -4.52
CA PRO A 86 -0.74 0.05 -4.76
C PRO A 86 -1.11 -0.85 -5.96
N LEU A 87 -0.95 -2.16 -5.76
CA LEU A 87 -1.10 -3.17 -6.81
C LEU A 87 -2.52 -3.22 -7.38
N ASP A 88 -2.65 -2.92 -8.66
CA ASP A 88 -3.87 -3.11 -9.45
C ASP A 88 -3.71 -4.11 -10.59
N VAL A 89 -4.76 -4.28 -11.39
CA VAL A 89 -4.77 -5.25 -12.50
C VAL A 89 -3.70 -4.95 -13.53
N HIS A 90 -3.56 -3.69 -13.96
CA HIS A 90 -2.58 -3.30 -14.97
C HIS A 90 -1.16 -3.42 -14.44
N THR A 91 -0.91 -2.84 -13.26
CA THR A 91 0.38 -2.88 -12.57
C THR A 91 0.83 -4.32 -12.31
N GLY A 92 -0.09 -5.19 -11.86
CA GLY A 92 0.21 -6.60 -11.65
C GLY A 92 0.49 -7.35 -12.95
N ASN A 93 -0.19 -7.02 -14.05
CA ASN A 93 0.10 -7.62 -15.35
C ASN A 93 1.48 -7.20 -15.87
N THR A 94 1.81 -5.91 -15.79
CA THR A 94 3.14 -5.40 -16.13
C THR A 94 4.22 -6.08 -15.28
N ALA A 95 4.03 -6.15 -13.96
CA ALA A 95 4.98 -6.81 -13.06
C ALA A 95 5.21 -8.30 -13.41
N ARG A 96 4.16 -9.03 -13.82
CA ARG A 96 4.27 -10.42 -14.28
C ARG A 96 5.04 -10.55 -15.58
N LYS A 97 4.75 -9.69 -16.56
CA LYS A 97 5.46 -9.67 -17.85
C LYS A 97 6.96 -9.36 -17.66
N LEU A 98 7.29 -8.52 -16.68
CA LEU A 98 8.67 -8.21 -16.30
C LEU A 98 9.32 -9.27 -15.38
N GLY A 99 8.60 -10.32 -14.99
CA GLY A 99 9.12 -11.37 -14.09
C GLY A 99 9.28 -10.95 -12.63
N LEU A 100 8.76 -9.78 -12.24
CA LEU A 100 8.80 -9.25 -10.87
C LEU A 100 7.74 -9.87 -9.95
N LEU A 101 6.69 -10.43 -10.53
CA LEU A 101 5.57 -11.06 -9.82
C LEU A 101 5.22 -12.38 -10.52
N LYS A 102 5.15 -13.49 -9.78
CA LYS A 102 4.73 -14.80 -10.31
C LYS A 102 3.31 -15.13 -9.90
N ARG A 103 2.85 -14.69 -8.73
CA ARG A 103 1.49 -14.96 -8.25
C ARG A 103 0.43 -14.41 -9.21
N ARG A 104 -0.54 -15.25 -9.56
CA ARG A 104 -1.64 -14.91 -10.49
C ARG A 104 -2.69 -13.99 -9.86
N GLN A 105 -3.00 -14.17 -8.58
CA GLN A 105 -3.98 -13.35 -7.87
C GLN A 105 -3.40 -11.97 -7.53
N ASN A 106 -4.23 -10.94 -7.54
CA ASN A 106 -3.87 -9.61 -7.02
C ASN A 106 -4.35 -9.48 -5.58
N ASP A 107 -3.65 -10.15 -4.67
CA ASP A 107 -3.95 -10.18 -3.24
C ASP A 107 -2.74 -9.67 -2.43
N TRP A 108 -2.86 -9.66 -1.11
CA TRP A 108 -1.80 -9.13 -0.25
C TRP A 108 -0.46 -9.86 -0.44
N LYS A 109 -0.49 -11.17 -0.70
CA LYS A 109 0.72 -11.97 -0.96
C LYS A 109 1.41 -11.52 -2.25
N ALA A 110 0.66 -11.15 -3.28
CA ALA A 110 1.23 -10.58 -4.50
C ALA A 110 1.88 -9.21 -4.24
N VAL A 111 1.30 -8.39 -3.35
CA VAL A 111 1.92 -7.13 -2.91
C VAL A 111 3.24 -7.42 -2.19
N GLU A 112 3.27 -8.36 -1.26
CA GLU A 112 4.50 -8.76 -0.55
C GLU A 112 5.57 -9.28 -1.52
N GLU A 113 5.20 -10.15 -2.46
CA GLU A 113 6.10 -10.73 -3.47
C GLU A 113 6.75 -9.67 -4.37
N VAL A 114 5.93 -8.78 -4.96
CA VAL A 114 6.48 -7.74 -5.84
C VAL A 114 7.34 -6.76 -5.04
N MET A 115 6.95 -6.43 -3.81
CA MET A 115 7.72 -5.53 -2.95
C MET A 115 9.07 -6.10 -2.54
N GLU A 116 9.18 -7.42 -2.35
CA GLU A 116 10.47 -8.08 -2.13
C GLU A 116 11.44 -7.80 -3.29
N MET A 117 10.96 -7.90 -4.53
CA MET A 117 11.76 -7.58 -5.72
C MET A 117 12.09 -6.09 -5.81
N LEU A 118 11.12 -5.20 -5.59
CA LEU A 118 11.33 -3.75 -5.67
C LEU A 118 12.35 -3.25 -4.64
N ARG A 119 12.36 -3.82 -3.42
CA ARG A 119 13.35 -3.48 -2.39
C ARG A 119 14.78 -3.86 -2.76
N ARG A 120 14.99 -4.84 -3.64
CA ARG A 120 16.33 -5.17 -4.17
C ARG A 120 16.88 -4.07 -5.09
N PHE A 121 15.99 -3.30 -5.74
CA PHE A 121 16.39 -2.20 -6.63
C PHE A 121 16.47 -0.85 -5.90
N ALA A 122 15.57 -0.62 -4.95
CA ALA A 122 15.53 0.61 -4.17
C ALA A 122 15.06 0.31 -2.73
N PRO A 123 15.98 0.00 -1.80
CA PRO A 123 15.61 -0.36 -0.44
C PRO A 123 14.97 0.82 0.33
N ASP A 124 15.42 2.05 0.07
CA ASP A 124 14.95 3.24 0.81
C ASP A 124 13.60 3.79 0.31
N ASP A 125 13.27 3.55 -0.96
CA ASP A 125 12.01 3.98 -1.59
C ASP A 125 11.60 2.99 -2.70
N PRO A 126 11.12 1.79 -2.33
CA PRO A 126 10.71 0.76 -3.29
C PRO A 126 9.43 1.13 -4.04
N VAL A 127 8.55 1.94 -3.45
CA VAL A 127 7.26 2.32 -4.06
C VAL A 127 7.39 3.39 -5.15
N LYS A 128 8.56 4.01 -5.34
CA LYS A 128 8.81 4.91 -6.48
C LYS A 128 8.55 4.28 -7.84
N TYR A 129 8.65 2.95 -7.94
CA TYR A 129 8.41 2.21 -9.17
C TYR A 129 6.93 2.09 -9.54
N ASP A 130 6.01 2.51 -8.68
CA ASP A 130 4.57 2.50 -8.97
C ASP A 130 4.25 3.24 -10.27
N PHE A 131 4.77 4.46 -10.45
CA PHE A 131 4.58 5.21 -11.69
C PHE A 131 5.14 4.50 -12.92
N ALA A 132 6.29 3.83 -12.80
CA ALA A 132 6.92 3.14 -13.92
C ALA A 132 6.10 1.90 -14.31
N LEU A 133 5.70 1.08 -13.35
CA LEU A 133 4.90 -0.13 -13.59
C LEU A 133 3.51 0.20 -14.13
N PHE A 134 2.89 1.27 -13.62
CA PHE A 134 1.62 1.77 -14.12
C PHE A 134 1.77 2.36 -15.53
N GLY A 135 2.75 3.23 -15.74
CA GLY A 135 2.99 3.92 -17.00
C GLY A 135 3.28 2.97 -18.16
N LEU A 136 4.15 1.98 -17.95
CA LEU A 136 4.44 0.94 -18.95
C LEU A 136 3.15 0.20 -19.38
N GLY A 137 2.27 -0.12 -18.43
CA GLY A 137 1.02 -0.83 -18.75
C GLY A 137 0.00 0.01 -19.52
N VAL A 138 -0.05 1.32 -19.27
CA VAL A 138 -1.04 2.22 -19.91
C VAL A 138 -0.56 2.76 -21.25
N PHE A 139 0.71 3.16 -21.35
CA PHE A 139 1.22 3.92 -22.49
C PHE A 139 1.93 3.06 -23.53
N GLU A 140 2.61 1.98 -23.12
CA GLU A 140 3.45 1.19 -24.03
C GLU A 140 2.74 -0.02 -24.65
N LYS A 141 1.41 -0.19 -24.42
CA LYS A 141 0.65 -1.42 -24.77
C LYS A 141 1.39 -2.71 -24.35
N PHE A 142 2.07 -2.65 -23.21
CA PHE A 142 2.98 -3.69 -22.75
C PHE A 142 2.25 -4.97 -22.34
#